data_AF-A0A6A7Y676-F1
#
_entry.id   AF-A0A6A7Y676-F1
#
_cell.length_a   1.000
_cell.length_b   1.000
_cell.length_c   1.000
_cell.angle_alpha   90.00
_cell.angle_beta   90.00
_cell.angle_gamma   90.00
#
_symmetry.space_group_name_H-M   'P 1'
#
loop_
_entity.id
_entity.type
_entity.pdbx_description
1 polymer ?
#
loop_
_entity_poly.entity_id
_entity_poly.type
_entity_poly.pdbx_seq_one_letter_code
_entity_poly.pdbx_strand_id
1 'polypeptide(L)'
;MSQPITSADTPTSRPLHDDPHEGGAEGHHHDPAAKLTRMANQIGTFFAHQVRGPGEHDAAVDAIVKHLKDFWDPRMRRQIRAHLAAGGAGLDPLVRDAIEKLGD
;
A
#
# COMPACT_ATOMS: atom_id res chain seq x y z
N MET A 1 36.48 46.64 -11.97
CA MET A 1 36.51 45.64 -13.06
C MET A 1 37.03 44.35 -12.46
N SER A 2 36.14 43.38 -12.27
CA SER A 2 36.40 42.09 -11.64
C SER A 2 37.25 41.19 -12.52
N GLN A 3 38.24 40.51 -11.93
CA GLN A 3 38.91 39.34 -12.50
C GLN A 3 38.83 38.24 -11.43
N PRO A 4 38.04 37.16 -11.65
CA PRO A 4 37.86 36.10 -10.67
C PRO A 4 38.75 34.87 -10.96
N ILE A 5 39.28 34.26 -9.88
CA ILE A 5 39.52 32.83 -9.58
C ILE A 5 40.37 32.01 -10.61
N THR A 6 41.14 30.96 -10.33
CA THR A 6 41.43 30.04 -9.22
C THR A 6 42.67 29.26 -9.67
N SER A 7 43.58 28.90 -8.77
CA SER A 7 44.43 27.70 -8.90
C SER A 7 45.21 27.52 -7.61
N ALA A 8 44.56 26.91 -6.62
CA ALA A 8 45.25 26.21 -5.55
C ALA A 8 45.20 24.73 -5.90
N ASP A 9 46.33 24.23 -6.38
CA ASP A 9 46.68 22.82 -6.52
C ASP A 9 46.47 22.11 -5.16
N THR A 10 45.60 21.12 -5.13
CA THR A 10 45.45 20.21 -3.99
C THR A 10 45.68 18.79 -4.50
N PRO A 11 46.73 18.09 -4.05
CA PRO A 11 46.88 16.68 -4.38
C PRO A 11 45.81 15.85 -3.64
N THR A 12 44.87 15.34 -4.42
CA THR A 12 43.93 14.26 -4.08
C THR A 12 44.70 13.08 -3.48
N SER A 13 44.72 12.99 -2.15
CA SER A 13 45.00 11.73 -1.46
C SER A 13 43.73 10.90 -1.53
N ARG A 14 43.75 9.87 -2.39
CA ARG A 14 42.66 8.92 -2.58
C ARG A 14 42.83 7.78 -1.59
N PRO A 15 42.08 7.70 -0.48
CA PRO A 15 42.03 6.47 0.28
C PRO A 15 41.25 5.41 -0.52
N LEU A 16 41.82 4.22 -0.45
CA LEU A 16 41.36 2.95 -0.96
C LEU A 16 39.86 2.73 -0.72
N HIS A 17 39.17 2.48 -1.83
CA HIS A 17 37.91 1.75 -1.99
C HIS A 17 37.59 0.84 -0.80
N ASP A 18 36.71 1.30 0.08
CA ASP A 18 35.93 0.46 1.00
C ASP A 18 34.49 0.95 0.90
N ASP A 19 33.88 0.65 -0.25
CA ASP A 19 32.43 0.62 -0.39
C ASP A 19 31.99 -0.74 0.16
N PRO A 20 31.40 -0.83 1.36
CA PRO A 20 30.64 -2.01 1.70
C PRO A 20 29.40 -1.95 0.82
N HIS A 21 29.47 -2.63 -0.33
CA HIS A 21 28.31 -2.99 -1.11
C HIS A 21 27.51 -4.00 -0.29
N GLU A 22 26.81 -3.52 0.74
CA GLU A 22 25.80 -4.24 1.52
C GLU A 22 24.58 -4.47 0.61
N GLY A 23 24.77 -5.28 -0.42
CA GLY A 23 23.69 -6.01 -1.05
C GLY A 23 23.34 -7.17 -0.13
N GLY A 24 22.33 -6.98 0.72
CA GLY A 24 21.94 -8.00 1.69
C GLY A 24 20.53 -7.81 2.22
N ALA A 25 19.57 -8.41 1.50
CA ALA A 25 18.19 -8.68 1.93
C ALA A 25 17.19 -7.51 1.89
N GLU A 26 16.91 -6.98 0.70
CA GLU A 26 15.53 -6.59 0.40
C GLU A 26 14.70 -7.87 0.24
N GLY A 27 14.40 -8.51 1.37
CA GLY A 27 13.24 -9.38 1.42
C GLY A 27 12.07 -8.53 0.96
N HIS A 28 11.54 -8.77 -0.24
CA HIS A 28 10.13 -8.49 -0.48
C HIS A 28 9.38 -9.37 0.53
N HIS A 29 9.26 -8.86 1.77
CA HIS A 29 8.29 -9.32 2.73
C HIS A 29 6.96 -9.08 2.04
N HIS A 30 6.48 -10.12 1.36
CA HIS A 30 5.14 -10.13 0.82
C HIS A 30 4.23 -10.22 2.04
N ASP A 31 4.04 -9.10 2.72
CA ASP A 31 3.14 -9.02 3.85
C ASP A 31 1.75 -9.43 3.35
N PRO A 32 1.25 -10.61 3.77
CA PRO A 32 0.01 -11.14 3.21
C PRO A 32 -1.15 -10.17 3.45
N ALA A 33 -1.12 -9.45 4.58
CA ALA A 33 -2.05 -8.37 4.88
C ALA A 33 -1.92 -7.20 3.89
N ALA A 34 -0.70 -6.74 3.58
CA ALA A 34 -0.48 -5.64 2.65
C ALA A 34 -0.97 -5.99 1.23
N LYS A 35 -0.78 -7.24 0.79
CA LYS A 35 -1.33 -7.71 -0.49
C LYS A 35 -2.86 -7.68 -0.48
N LEU A 36 -3.48 -8.23 0.56
CA LEU A 36 -4.94 -8.27 0.67
C LEU A 36 -5.53 -6.86 0.74
N THR A 37 -4.91 -5.94 1.49
CA THR A 37 -5.27 -4.52 1.52
C THR A 37 -5.25 -3.91 0.13
N ARG A 38 -4.17 -4.10 -0.63
CA ARG A 38 -4.07 -3.60 -2.01
C ARG A 38 -5.18 -4.15 -2.91
N MET A 39 -5.43 -5.46 -2.85
CA MET A 39 -6.49 -6.09 -3.64
C MET A 39 -7.88 -5.56 -3.25
N ALA A 40 -8.16 -5.44 -1.95
CA ALA A 40 -9.43 -4.92 -1.44
C ALA A 40 -9.65 -3.47 -1.88
N ASN A 41 -8.63 -2.64 -1.83
CA ASN A 41 -8.66 -1.26 -2.33
C ASN A 41 -8.91 -1.17 -3.83
N GLN A 42 -8.32 -2.07 -4.63
CA GLN A 42 -8.60 -2.13 -6.07
C GLN A 42 -10.07 -2.44 -6.35
N ILE A 43 -10.67 -3.36 -5.60
CA ILE A 43 -12.10 -3.67 -5.67
C ILE A 43 -12.92 -2.45 -5.24
N GLY A 44 -12.55 -1.80 -4.14
CA GLY A 44 -13.20 -0.60 -3.64
C GLY A 44 -13.19 0.55 -4.65
N THR A 45 -12.04 0.82 -5.25
CA THR A 45 -11.87 1.84 -6.30
C THR A 45 -12.78 1.56 -7.50
N PHE A 46 -12.87 0.29 -7.92
CA PHE A 46 -13.72 -0.11 -9.02
C PHE A 46 -15.20 0.18 -8.75
N PHE A 47 -15.72 -0.16 -7.57
CA PHE A 47 -17.10 0.12 -7.20
C PHE A 47 -17.36 1.60 -6.91
N ALA A 48 -16.38 2.31 -6.34
CA ALA A 48 -16.46 3.76 -6.14
C ALA A 48 -16.68 4.50 -7.48
N HIS A 49 -16.09 4.02 -8.57
CA HIS A 49 -16.28 4.61 -9.90
C HIS A 49 -17.63 4.28 -10.54
N GLN A 50 -18.35 3.26 -10.04
CA GLN A 50 -19.69 2.92 -10.52
C GLN A 50 -20.79 3.74 -9.85
N VAL A 51 -20.50 4.36 -8.72
CA VAL A 51 -21.41 5.28 -8.02
C VAL A 51 -21.50 6.60 -8.81
N ARG A 52 -22.72 6.97 -9.20
CA ARG A 52 -23.00 8.18 -9.99
C ARG A 52 -23.63 9.32 -9.19
N GLY A 53 -24.02 9.08 -7.94
CA GLY A 53 -24.62 10.13 -7.11
C GLY A 53 -24.46 9.96 -5.60
N PRO A 54 -24.69 11.05 -4.83
CA PRO A 54 -24.74 11.00 -3.38
C PRO A 54 -25.93 10.14 -2.94
N GLY A 55 -25.65 9.08 -2.17
CA GLY A 55 -26.65 8.10 -1.71
C GLY A 55 -26.34 6.66 -2.11
N GLU A 56 -25.41 6.43 -3.03
CA GLU A 56 -25.03 5.07 -3.47
C GLU A 56 -23.77 4.54 -2.76
N HIS A 57 -23.27 5.25 -1.73
CA HIS A 57 -22.13 4.79 -0.92
C HIS A 57 -22.43 3.42 -0.29
N ASP A 58 -23.60 3.28 0.34
CA ASP A 58 -24.04 2.01 0.91
C ASP A 58 -24.15 0.90 -0.14
N ALA A 59 -24.61 1.24 -1.35
CA ALA A 59 -24.69 0.29 -2.45
C ALA A 59 -23.30 -0.20 -2.90
N ALA A 60 -22.30 0.69 -2.91
CA ALA A 60 -20.91 0.32 -3.20
C ALA A 60 -20.31 -0.54 -2.07
N VAL A 61 -20.57 -0.20 -0.81
CA VAL A 61 -20.17 -1.04 0.35
C VAL A 61 -20.76 -2.45 0.22
N ASP A 62 -22.05 -2.58 -0.05
CA ASP A 62 -22.72 -3.86 -0.21
C ASP A 62 -22.19 -4.66 -1.42
N ALA A 63 -21.89 -3.98 -2.52
CA ALA A 63 -21.30 -4.61 -3.69
C ALA A 63 -19.89 -5.15 -3.38
N ILE A 64 -19.06 -4.41 -2.62
CA ILE A 64 -17.74 -4.86 -2.18
C ILE A 64 -17.89 -6.07 -1.25
N VAL A 65 -18.77 -6.01 -0.24
CA VAL A 65 -19.03 -7.15 0.67
C VAL A 65 -19.37 -8.40 -0.11
N LYS A 66 -20.30 -8.29 -1.06
CA LYS A 66 -20.72 -9.40 -1.92
C LYS A 66 -19.54 -9.95 -2.73
N HIS A 67 -18.75 -9.08 -3.35
CA HIS A 67 -17.58 -9.47 -4.12
C HIS A 67 -16.54 -10.21 -3.25
N LEU A 68 -16.26 -9.71 -2.06
CA LEU A 68 -15.34 -10.39 -1.13
C LEU A 68 -15.89 -11.76 -0.72
N LYS A 69 -17.20 -11.92 -0.49
CA LYS A 69 -17.80 -13.23 -0.16
C LYS A 69 -17.74 -14.22 -1.33
N ASP A 70 -17.98 -13.75 -2.55
CA ASP A 70 -18.05 -14.61 -3.74
C ASP A 70 -16.66 -15.06 -4.22
N PHE A 71 -15.66 -14.17 -4.14
CA PHE A 71 -14.34 -14.39 -4.76
C PHE A 71 -13.22 -14.67 -3.75
N TRP A 72 -13.38 -14.36 -2.46
CA TRP A 72 -12.35 -14.63 -1.46
C TRP A 72 -12.68 -15.83 -0.60
N ASP A 73 -11.68 -16.71 -0.47
CA ASP A 73 -11.70 -17.79 0.50
C ASP A 73 -11.91 -17.27 1.94
N PRO A 74 -12.57 -18.08 2.81
CA PRO A 74 -12.81 -17.72 4.21
C PRO A 74 -11.54 -17.31 4.98
N ARG A 75 -10.39 -17.89 4.62
CA ARG A 75 -9.10 -17.54 5.24
C ARG A 75 -8.66 -16.11 4.92
N MET A 76 -8.82 -15.66 3.68
CA MET A 76 -8.48 -14.30 3.26
C MET A 76 -9.40 -13.28 3.92
N ARG A 77 -10.71 -13.58 4.00
CA ARG A 77 -11.69 -12.74 4.72
C ARG A 77 -11.34 -12.57 6.19
N ARG A 78 -10.89 -13.64 6.86
CA ARG A 78 -10.39 -13.56 8.24
C ARG A 78 -9.11 -12.73 8.37
N GLN A 79 -8.18 -12.86 7.44
CA GLN A 79 -6.91 -12.12 7.46
C GLN A 79 -7.12 -10.60 7.30
N ILE A 80 -7.96 -10.19 6.34
CA ILE A 80 -8.22 -8.76 6.13
C ILE A 80 -9.01 -8.14 7.28
N ARG A 81 -9.90 -8.92 7.92
CA ARG A 81 -10.58 -8.50 9.15
C ARG A 81 -9.63 -8.36 10.33
N ALA A 82 -8.68 -9.28 10.48
CA ALA A 82 -7.63 -9.16 11.49
C ALA A 82 -6.77 -7.91 11.24
N HIS A 83 -6.48 -7.58 9.98
CA HIS A 83 -5.79 -6.35 9.61
C HIS A 83 -6.61 -5.10 9.99
N LEU A 84 -7.92 -5.11 9.73
CA LEU A 84 -8.82 -4.03 10.17
C LEU A 84 -8.80 -3.86 11.70
N ALA A 85 -8.87 -4.97 12.45
CA ALA A 85 -8.80 -4.96 13.91
C ALA A 85 -7.45 -4.45 14.46
N ALA A 86 -6.35 -4.65 13.72
CA ALA A 86 -5.03 -4.12 14.05
C ALA A 86 -4.85 -2.63 13.70
N GLY A 87 -5.89 -1.98 13.16
CA GLY A 87 -5.90 -0.55 12.80
C GLY A 87 -6.19 -0.28 11.32
N GLY A 88 -6.15 -1.31 10.47
CA GLY A 88 -6.56 -1.21 9.06
C GLY A 88 -5.69 -0.28 8.24
N ALA A 89 -4.38 -0.24 8.52
CA ALA A 89 -3.46 0.65 7.83
C ALA A 89 -3.52 0.43 6.30
N GLY A 90 -3.71 1.52 5.56
CA GLY A 90 -3.78 1.50 4.10
C GLY A 90 -5.10 1.02 3.50
N LEU A 91 -6.13 0.67 4.28
CA LEU A 91 -7.46 0.37 3.73
C LEU A 91 -8.22 1.65 3.39
N ASP A 92 -8.82 1.69 2.20
CA ASP A 92 -9.68 2.80 1.80
C ASP A 92 -10.95 2.87 2.65
N PRO A 93 -11.51 4.07 2.93
CA PRO A 93 -12.70 4.22 3.78
C PRO A 93 -13.87 3.32 3.35
N LEU A 94 -14.18 3.31 2.05
CA LEU A 94 -15.25 2.49 1.48
C LEU A 94 -15.02 0.97 1.70
N VAL A 95 -13.76 0.55 1.66
CA VAL A 95 -13.37 -0.85 1.85
C VAL A 95 -13.38 -1.22 3.33
N ARG A 96 -13.03 -0.29 4.22
CA ARG A 96 -13.13 -0.48 5.68
C ARG A 96 -14.57 -0.75 6.08
N ASP A 97 -15.51 0.09 5.62
CA ASP A 97 -16.95 -0.07 5.87
C ASP A 97 -17.43 -1.45 5.37
N ALA A 98 -16.96 -1.87 4.20
CA ALA A 98 -17.29 -3.18 3.65
C ALA A 98 -16.73 -4.34 4.47
N ILE A 99 -15.46 -4.26 4.91
CA ILE A 99 -14.84 -5.30 5.75
C ILE A 99 -15.53 -5.39 7.11
N GLU A 100 -15.96 -4.26 7.68
CA GLU A 100 -16.74 -4.19 8.91
C GLU A 100 -18.09 -4.91 8.75
N LYS A 101 -18.75 -4.75 7.60
CA LYS A 101 -20.02 -5.41 7.25
C LYS A 101 -19.87 -6.87 6.80
N LEU A 102 -18.66 -7.34 6.50
CA LEU A 102 -18.40 -8.63 5.85
C LEU A 102 -18.90 -9.84 6.65
N GLY A 103 -19.00 -9.76 7.98
CA GLY A 103 -19.36 -10.89 8.84
C GLY A 103 -18.36 -12.06 8.75
N ASP A 104 -18.49 -13.07 9.61
CA ASP A 104 -17.68 -14.31 9.54
C ASP A 104 -18.18 -15.23 8.41
#